data_AF-A0A412LE91-F1
#
_entry.id   AF-A0A412LE91-F1
#
_cell.length_a   1.000
_cell.length_b   1.000
_cell.length_c   1.000
_cell.angle_alpha   90.00
_cell.angle_beta   90.00
_cell.angle_gamma   90.00
#
_symmetry.space_group_name_H-M   'P 1'
#
loop_
_entity.id
_entity.type
_entity.pdbx_description
1 polymer ?
#
loop_
_entity_poly.entity_id
_entity_poly.type
_entity_poly.pdbx_seq_one_letter_code
_entity_poly.pdbx_strand_id
1 'polypeptide(L)'
;MNETEKRRRQLLRQARELYRDAGETIPAIHPRYRAAYESIYGTDTEETIQGTFGIRVVICVMIFAVFVLTDYKGTTICNLNSQEITEQIQIQSHIANVIKESQNP
;
A
#
# COMPACT_ATOMS: atom_id res chain seq x y z
N MET A 1 11.03 22.29 -39.70
CA MET A 1 10.90 23.06 -38.44
C MET A 1 11.55 24.42 -38.65
N ASN A 2 10.74 25.47 -38.62
CA ASN A 2 11.20 26.84 -38.79
C ASN A 2 11.95 27.32 -37.53
N GLU A 3 12.92 28.24 -37.66
CA GLU A 3 13.70 28.76 -36.52
C GLU A 3 12.81 29.46 -35.48
N THR A 4 11.76 30.13 -35.95
CA THR A 4 10.71 30.71 -35.09
C THR A 4 9.99 29.65 -34.25
N GLU A 5 9.71 28.48 -34.82
CA GLU A 5 9.06 27.38 -34.10
C GLU A 5 9.98 26.76 -33.05
N LYS A 6 11.28 26.65 -33.36
CA LYS A 6 12.28 26.18 -32.39
C LYS A 6 12.39 27.13 -31.20
N ARG A 7 12.48 28.44 -31.46
CA ARG A 7 12.50 29.48 -30.42
C ARG A 7 11.23 29.45 -29.57
N ARG A 8 10.06 29.31 -30.19
CA ARG A 8 8.78 29.17 -29.48
C ARG A 8 8.79 27.96 -28.54
N ARG A 9 9.28 26.81 -29.02
CA ARG A 9 9.38 25.59 -28.20
C ARG A 9 10.34 25.76 -27.01
N GLN A 10 11.46 26.44 -27.21
CA GLN A 10 12.43 26.71 -26.14
C GLN A 10 11.84 27.65 -25.07
N LEU A 11 11.17 28.74 -25.46
CA LEU A 11 10.52 29.64 -24.52
C LEU A 11 9.42 28.95 -23.70
N LEU A 12 8.63 28.09 -24.35
CA LEU A 12 7.60 27.29 -23.65
C LEU A 12 8.20 26.31 -22.64
N ARG A 13 9.37 25.72 -22.95
CA ARG A 13 10.10 24.86 -22.01
C ARG A 13 10.63 25.65 -20.80
N GLN A 14 11.25 26.81 -21.03
CA GLN A 14 11.74 27.67 -19.95
C GLN A 14 10.62 28.15 -19.03
N ALA A 15 9.48 28.57 -19.60
CA ALA A 15 8.31 28.94 -18.80
C ALA A 15 7.81 27.75 -17.97
N ARG A 16 7.77 26.54 -18.57
CA ARG A 16 7.35 25.32 -17.87
C ARG A 16 8.27 24.97 -16.70
N GLU A 17 9.59 25.05 -16.87
CA GLU A 17 10.56 24.79 -15.79
C GLU A 17 10.35 25.76 -14.62
N LEU A 18 10.07 27.03 -14.90
CA LEU A 18 9.81 28.05 -13.89
C LEU A 18 8.52 27.78 -13.06
N TYR A 19 7.48 27.24 -13.69
CA TYR A 19 6.23 26.89 -12.99
C TYR A 19 6.26 25.47 -12.36
N ARG A 20 7.10 24.56 -12.85
CA ARG A 20 7.26 23.22 -12.27
C ARG A 20 7.79 23.27 -10.83
N ASP A 21 8.71 24.19 -10.56
CA ASP A 21 9.34 24.36 -9.24
C ASP A 21 8.36 24.93 -8.18
N ALA A 22 7.28 25.59 -8.63
CA ALA A 22 6.30 26.23 -7.75
C ALA A 22 5.20 25.28 -7.22
N GLY A 23 5.19 24.02 -7.63
CA GLY A 23 4.24 23.03 -7.14
C GLY A 23 3.97 21.92 -8.16
N GLU A 24 4.43 20.72 -7.85
CA GLU A 24 4.22 19.48 -8.59
C GLU A 24 2.78 18.99 -8.45
N THR A 25 1.82 19.72 -9.03
CA THR A 25 0.42 19.29 -9.07
C THR A 25 -0.05 19.21 -10.51
N ILE A 26 -0.23 17.98 -10.98
CA ILE A 26 -0.86 17.70 -12.28
C ILE A 26 -2.28 18.30 -12.22
N PRO A 27 -2.65 19.22 -13.12
CA PRO A 27 -3.98 19.81 -13.11
C PRO A 27 -5.05 18.73 -13.31
N ALA A 28 -6.23 18.91 -12.72
CA ALA A 28 -7.34 18.00 -12.92
C ALA A 28 -7.81 18.04 -14.39
N ILE A 29 -7.50 16.98 -15.14
CA ILE A 29 -7.81 16.86 -16.58
C ILE A 29 -8.95 15.88 -16.77
N HIS A 30 -9.91 16.25 -17.63
CA HIS A 30 -11.02 15.37 -17.99
C HIS A 30 -10.52 14.12 -18.76
N PRO A 31 -11.02 12.89 -18.48
CA PRO A 31 -10.51 11.65 -19.07
C PRO A 31 -10.42 11.65 -20.60
N ARG A 32 -11.36 12.31 -21.27
CA ARG A 32 -11.38 12.46 -22.74
C ARG A 32 -10.11 13.11 -23.33
N TYR A 33 -9.49 14.03 -22.60
CA TYR A 33 -8.32 14.78 -23.06
C TYR A 33 -7.02 14.33 -22.40
N ARG A 34 -7.10 13.31 -21.54
CA ARG A 34 -5.95 12.77 -20.80
C ARG A 34 -4.84 12.32 -21.75
N ALA A 35 -5.18 11.56 -22.79
CA ALA A 35 -4.18 11.06 -23.76
C ALA A 35 -3.46 12.20 -24.50
N ALA A 36 -4.17 13.26 -24.87
CA ALA A 36 -3.58 14.42 -25.53
C ALA A 36 -2.66 15.19 -24.57
N TYR A 37 -3.08 15.39 -23.31
CA TYR A 37 -2.24 15.99 -22.29
C TYR A 37 -0.98 15.14 -22.03
N GLU A 38 -1.15 13.83 -21.84
CA GLU A 38 -0.05 12.89 -21.59
C GLU A 38 0.96 12.86 -22.75
N SER A 39 0.49 12.96 -24.00
CA SER A 39 1.38 13.04 -25.17
C SER A 39 2.26 14.31 -25.21
N ILE A 40 1.82 15.40 -24.58
CA ILE A 40 2.50 16.71 -24.60
C ILE A 40 3.26 16.95 -23.29
N TYR A 41 2.77 16.39 -22.17
CA TYR A 41 3.21 16.70 -20.82
C TYR A 41 3.64 15.48 -19.99
N GLY A 42 3.26 14.26 -20.38
CA GLY A 42 3.43 13.04 -19.59
C GLY A 42 4.84 12.44 -19.56
N THR A 43 5.77 12.92 -20.40
CA THR A 43 7.16 12.43 -20.41
C THR A 43 7.99 12.90 -19.22
N ASP A 44 7.58 14.00 -18.55
CA ASP A 44 8.26 14.53 -17.36
C ASP A 44 7.64 14.02 -16.04
N THR A 45 6.56 13.23 -16.15
CA THR A 45 5.82 12.62 -15.04
C THR A 45 5.85 11.10 -15.15
N GLU A 46 6.98 10.56 -15.63
CA GLU A 46 7.31 9.14 -15.50
C GLU A 46 7.70 8.78 -14.05
N GLU A 47 7.01 9.35 -13.05
CA GLU A 47 6.71 8.55 -11.88
C GLU A 47 5.65 7.55 -12.31
N THR A 48 6.11 6.49 -12.97
CA THR A 48 5.32 5.30 -13.23
C THR A 48 4.69 4.90 -11.91
N ILE A 49 3.40 5.19 -11.73
CA ILE A 49 2.61 4.65 -10.64
C ILE A 49 2.62 3.14 -10.86
N GLN A 50 3.62 2.48 -10.30
CA GLN A 50 3.86 1.07 -10.47
C GLN A 50 2.68 0.34 -9.85
N GLY A 51 1.77 -0.14 -10.69
CA GLY A 51 0.53 -0.75 -10.25
C GLY A 51 0.82 -1.94 -9.34
N THR A 52 0.30 -1.89 -8.10
CA THR A 52 0.45 -3.00 -7.13
C THR A 52 -0.42 -4.22 -7.47
N PHE A 53 -1.10 -4.23 -8.61
CA PHE A 53 -2.02 -5.29 -9.03
C PHE A 53 -1.33 -6.66 -9.07
N GLY A 54 -0.15 -6.77 -9.69
CA GLY A 54 0.58 -8.04 -9.77
C GLY A 54 0.95 -8.60 -8.40
N ILE A 55 1.46 -7.74 -7.51
CA ILE A 55 1.82 -8.13 -6.14
C ILE A 55 0.58 -8.60 -5.37
N ARG A 56 -0.55 -7.88 -5.49
CA ARG A 56 -1.82 -8.27 -4.85
C ARG A 56 -2.27 -9.65 -5.32
N VAL A 57 -2.21 -9.92 -6.62
CA VAL A 57 -2.58 -11.23 -7.20
C VAL A 57 -1.66 -12.35 -6.66
N VAL A 58 -0.35 -12.12 -6.65
CA VAL A 58 0.62 -13.10 -6.13
C VAL A 58 0.37 -13.41 -4.66
N ILE A 59 0.15 -12.39 -3.83
CA ILE A 59 -0.16 -12.56 -2.40
C ILE A 59 -1.47 -13.33 -2.23
N CYS A 60 -2.52 -13.00 -2.98
CA CYS A 60 -3.80 -13.72 -2.93
C CYS A 60 -3.65 -15.21 -3.28
N VAL A 61 -2.91 -15.54 -4.33
CA VAL A 61 -2.66 -16.93 -4.74
C VAL A 61 -1.83 -17.68 -3.69
N MET A 62 -0.81 -17.03 -3.12
CA MET A 62 0.00 -17.61 -2.05
C MET A 62 -0.83 -17.95 -0.81
N ILE A 63 -1.60 -17.00 -0.31
CA ILE A 63 -2.45 -17.22 0.88
C ILE A 63 -3.49 -18.31 0.58
N PHE A 64 -4.10 -18.30 -0.61
CA PHE A 64 -5.04 -19.33 -1.02
C PHE A 64 -4.41 -20.73 -1.09
N ALA A 65 -3.19 -20.85 -1.63
CA ALA A 65 -2.47 -22.12 -1.68
C ALA A 65 -2.15 -22.65 -0.28
N VAL A 66 -1.72 -21.77 0.64
CA VAL A 66 -1.52 -22.15 2.06
C VAL A 66 -2.83 -22.64 2.66
N PHE A 67 -3.94 -21.93 2.46
CA PHE A 67 -5.26 -22.33 2.96
C PHE A 67 -5.69 -23.72 2.46
N VAL A 68 -5.58 -23.96 1.15
CA VAL A 68 -5.92 -25.27 0.56
C VAL A 68 -5.00 -26.37 1.13
N LEU A 69 -3.71 -26.11 1.27
CA LEU A 69 -2.78 -27.09 1.86
C LEU A 69 -3.10 -27.39 3.32
N THR A 70 -3.51 -26.37 4.09
CA THR A 70 -3.89 -26.57 5.49
C THR A 70 -5.15 -27.38 5.64
N ASP A 71 -6.13 -27.14 4.76
CA ASP A 71 -7.39 -27.86 4.70
C ASP A 71 -7.17 -29.32 4.29
N TYR A 72 -6.37 -29.56 3.23
CA TYR A 72 -6.02 -30.91 2.77
C TYR A 72 -5.23 -31.73 3.78
N LYS A 73 -4.28 -31.10 4.47
CA LYS A 73 -3.42 -31.80 5.44
C LYS A 73 -4.11 -31.97 6.81
N GLY A 74 -5.29 -31.37 7.01
CA GLY A 74 -5.96 -31.35 8.31
C GLY A 74 -5.08 -30.80 9.43
N THR A 75 -4.03 -30.05 9.08
CA THR A 75 -3.07 -29.51 10.04
C THR A 75 -3.74 -28.33 10.71
N THR A 76 -3.99 -28.46 12.00
CA THR A 76 -4.30 -27.35 12.90
C THR A 76 -3.07 -26.42 12.90
N ILE A 77 -3.03 -25.43 11.99
CA ILE A 77 -2.11 -24.31 12.16
C ILE A 77 -2.49 -23.69 13.49
N CYS A 78 -1.55 -23.77 14.43
CA CYS A 78 -1.76 -23.58 15.86
C CYS A 78 -2.59 -24.72 16.47
N ASN A 79 -1.91 -25.78 16.93
CA ASN A 79 -2.32 -26.56 18.10
C ASN A 79 -2.32 -25.66 19.36
N LEU A 80 -3.05 -24.54 19.30
CA LEU A 80 -3.40 -23.76 20.46
C LEU A 80 -4.72 -24.36 20.92
N ASN A 81 -4.62 -25.35 21.80
CA ASN A 81 -5.79 -25.89 22.47
C ASN A 81 -6.41 -24.75 23.27
N SER A 82 -7.62 -24.31 22.92
CA SER A 82 -8.30 -23.21 23.62
C SER A 82 -8.38 -23.47 25.13
N GLN A 83 -8.42 -24.74 25.55
CA GLN A 83 -8.41 -25.13 26.95
C GLN A 83 -7.12 -24.73 27.67
N GLU A 84 -5.96 -24.92 27.02
CA GLU A 84 -4.65 -24.57 27.58
C GLU A 84 -4.49 -23.05 27.72
N ILE A 85 -5.03 -22.27 26.78
CA ILE A 85 -5.05 -20.80 26.87
C ILE A 85 -5.95 -20.36 28.03
N THR A 86 -7.13 -20.95 28.17
CA THR A 86 -8.05 -20.58 29.27
C THR A 86 -7.51 -20.96 30.64
N GLU A 87 -6.79 -22.09 30.75
CA GLU A 87 -6.14 -22.51 31.99
C GLU A 87 -5.03 -21.53 32.40
N GLN A 88 -4.17 -21.13 31.46
CA GLN A 88 -3.10 -20.16 31.73
C GLN A 88 -3.65 -18.79 32.14
N ILE A 89 -4.75 -18.33 31.53
CA ILE A 89 -5.44 -17.08 31.91
C ILE A 89 -6.06 -17.21 33.30
N GLN A 90 -6.69 -18.35 33.61
CA GLN A 90 -7.34 -18.57 34.90
C GLN A 90 -6.32 -18.62 36.04
N ILE A 91 -5.17 -19.28 35.84
CA ILE A 91 -4.07 -19.30 36.81
C ILE A 91 -3.52 -17.90 37.07
N GLN A 92 -3.31 -17.09 36.02
CA GLN A 92 -2.88 -15.69 36.21
C GLN A 92 -3.91 -14.87 36.99
N SER A 93 -5.21 -15.02 36.69
CA SER A 93 -6.27 -14.31 37.41
C SER A 93 -6.34 -14.72 38.88
N HIS A 94 -6.15 -16.01 39.19
CA HIS A 94 -6.15 -16.52 40.56
C HIS A 94 -4.95 -16.00 41.36
N ILE A 95 -3.74 -16.02 40.79
CA ILE A 95 -2.54 -15.47 41.45
C ILE A 95 -2.70 -13.97 41.72
N ALA A 96 -3.24 -13.21 40.76
CA ALA A 96 -3.49 -11.78 40.93
C ALA A 96 -4.51 -11.49 42.04
N ASN A 97 -5.53 -12.33 42.20
CA ASN A 97 -6.53 -12.19 43.27
C ASN A 97 -5.95 -12.52 44.64
N VAL A 98 -5.14 -13.59 44.75
CA VAL A 98 -4.47 -13.95 46.02
C VAL A 98 -3.49 -12.87 46.48
N ILE A 99 -2.76 -12.24 45.55
CA ILE A 99 -1.85 -11.14 45.88
C ILE A 99 -2.64 -9.91 46.37
N LYS A 100 -3.78 -9.60 45.76
CA LYS A 100 -4.65 -8.50 46.21
C LYS A 100 -5.25 -8.75 47.58
N GLU A 101 -5.68 -9.98 47.85
CA GLU A 101 -6.21 -10.38 49.17
C GLU A 101 -5.11 -10.30 50.25
N SER A 102 -3.88 -10.69 49.92
CA SER A 102 -2.73 -10.58 50.82
C SER A 102 -2.27 -9.13 51.07
N GLN A 103 -2.70 -8.16 50.25
CA GLN A 103 -2.35 -6.75 50.36
C GLN A 103 -3.45 -5.91 51.03
N ASN A 104 -4.61 -6.49 51.33
CA ASN A 104 -5.69 -5.83 52.06
C ASN A 104 -5.67 -6.32 53.52
N PRO A 105 -5.25 -5.49 54.49
CA PRO A 105 -5.06 -5.90 55.89
C PRO A 105 -6.36 -6.23 56.63
#